data_AF-V2X268-F1
#
_entry.id   AF-V2X268-F1
#
_cell.length_a   1.000
_cell.length_b   1.000
_cell.length_c   1.000
_cell.angle_alpha   90.00
_cell.angle_beta   90.00
_cell.angle_gamma   90.00
#
_symmetry.space_group_name_H-M   'P 1'
#
loop_
_entity.id
_entity.type
_entity.pdbx_description
1 polymer ?
#
loop_
_entity_poly.entity_id
_entity_poly.type
_entity_poly.pdbx_seq_one_letter_code
_entity_poly.pdbx_strand_id
1 'polypeptide(L)'
;RIRTAFSQAFYILSIFRVLKVTTTLTDEVWIYFEEEAKHFCGGKGFDKPRGDGWSRLIIVIRKVVEIITVKDVPLPHNPGTPTPYKAKLPGYYADMKRKAAEIRRPYFSQAVTVIRMCEALAQVLEVQADQVKAEQEIEHAFHAAQLALLAAVNAASGVHGIVSQKTARASELFVAAQSALHSCFVSFKIREQWSQWEAMMTSATKRDAEHLALFEKRVHMVAEHENPHSREMVTIQIELVQKEAGTGKWQKQVSELVSYEIPSDATLQTLLSMEALRNTKFHGRITDLKSYFATESDITQMHSPLAKLSEIKPGTNGARSLKLVLAD
;
A
#
# COMPACT_ATOMS: atom_id res chain seq x y z
N ARG A 1 29.05 -23.28 7.07
CA ARG A 1 29.87 -22.84 8.22
C ARG A 1 29.79 -21.32 8.42
N ILE A 2 30.23 -20.50 7.46
CA ILE A 2 30.04 -19.02 7.49
C ILE A 2 28.55 -18.61 7.60
N ARG A 3 27.65 -19.34 6.93
CA ARG A 3 26.19 -19.08 6.92
C ARG A 3 25.49 -19.20 8.28
N THR A 4 25.96 -20.07 9.17
CA THR A 4 25.37 -20.29 10.50
C THR A 4 25.91 -19.29 11.51
N ALA A 5 27.21 -18.98 11.43
CA ALA A 5 27.84 -17.90 12.19
C ALA A 5 27.24 -16.52 11.82
N PHE A 6 26.86 -16.32 10.56
CA PHE A 6 26.17 -15.12 10.10
C PHE A 6 24.75 -15.01 10.67
N SER A 7 24.01 -16.12 10.75
CA SER A 7 22.66 -16.16 11.35
C SER A 7 22.67 -15.85 12.85
N GLN A 8 23.65 -16.41 13.58
CA GLN A 8 23.81 -16.18 15.01
C GLN A 8 24.33 -14.77 15.32
N ALA A 9 25.26 -14.23 14.53
CA ALA A 9 25.67 -12.83 14.62
C ALA A 9 24.51 -11.87 14.33
N PHE A 10 23.65 -12.18 13.36
CA PHE A 10 22.46 -11.39 13.04
C PHE A 10 21.41 -11.45 14.16
N TYR A 11 21.24 -12.61 14.80
CA TYR A 11 20.33 -12.79 15.92
C TYR A 11 20.80 -12.03 17.19
N ILE A 12 22.10 -12.10 17.49
CA ILE A 12 22.75 -11.37 18.59
C ILE A 12 22.72 -9.85 18.33
N LEU A 13 23.00 -9.41 17.11
CA LEU A 13 22.86 -8.00 16.71
C LEU A 13 21.40 -7.53 16.78
N SER A 14 20.43 -8.40 16.52
CA SER A 14 19.00 -8.06 16.63
C SER A 14 18.57 -7.85 18.08
N ILE A 15 19.10 -8.66 19.01
CA ILE A 15 18.90 -8.49 20.45
C ILE A 15 19.57 -7.20 20.94
N PHE A 16 20.83 -6.94 20.55
CA PHE A 16 21.52 -5.70 20.93
C PHE A 16 20.91 -4.43 20.30
N ARG A 17 20.31 -4.50 19.11
CA ARG A 17 19.63 -3.34 18.48
C ARG A 17 18.27 -3.03 19.07
N VAL A 18 17.56 -4.04 19.57
CA VAL A 18 16.31 -3.84 20.32
C VAL A 18 16.61 -3.27 21.71
N LEU A 19 17.80 -3.53 22.27
CA LEU A 19 18.27 -3.04 23.56
C LEU A 19 19.11 -1.75 23.43
N LYS A 20 18.46 -0.61 23.17
CA LYS A 20 19.05 0.71 23.43
C LYS A 20 19.09 0.96 24.96
N VAL A 21 20.29 0.85 25.55
CA VAL A 21 20.85 1.55 26.75
C VAL A 21 19.97 1.73 28.01
N THR A 22 19.09 0.80 28.39
CA THR A 22 18.29 0.98 29.65
C THR A 22 18.17 -0.25 30.56
N THR A 23 18.71 -1.41 30.19
CA THR A 23 18.65 -2.62 31.02
C THR A 23 20.05 -3.13 31.32
N THR A 24 20.56 -2.86 32.52
CA THR A 24 21.72 -3.56 33.09
C THR A 24 21.32 -5.00 33.34
N LEU A 25 21.87 -5.94 32.56
CA LEU A 25 21.73 -7.37 32.81
C LEU A 25 22.56 -7.72 34.05
N THR A 26 22.04 -8.58 34.94
CA THR A 26 22.78 -9.07 36.10
C THR A 26 23.89 -10.02 35.67
N ASP A 27 24.94 -10.17 36.49
CA ASP A 27 26.09 -11.03 36.19
C ASP A 27 25.67 -12.49 35.93
N GLU A 28 24.66 -12.99 36.65
CA GLU A 28 24.10 -14.33 36.43
C GLU A 28 23.47 -14.51 35.03
N VAL A 29 22.83 -13.45 34.51
CA VAL A 29 22.20 -13.45 33.18
C VAL A 29 23.26 -13.34 32.08
N TRP A 30 24.34 -12.60 32.34
CA TRP A 30 25.50 -12.57 31.46
C TRP A 30 26.18 -13.93 31.37
N ILE A 31 26.43 -14.57 32.50
CA ILE A 31 27.02 -15.92 32.56
C ILE A 31 26.13 -16.92 31.80
N TYR A 32 24.81 -16.84 31.95
CA TYR A 32 23.87 -17.68 31.20
C TYR A 32 24.01 -17.52 29.68
N PHE A 33 24.04 -16.27 29.18
CA PHE A 33 24.16 -16.03 27.73
C PHE A 33 25.54 -16.41 27.19
N GLU A 34 26.61 -16.24 27.95
CA GLU A 34 27.95 -16.68 27.56
C GLU A 34 28.04 -18.21 27.46
N GLU A 35 27.45 -18.94 28.40
CA GLU A 35 27.40 -20.41 28.35
C GLU A 35 26.56 -20.92 27.16
N GLU A 36 25.42 -20.29 26.86
CA GLU A 36 24.61 -20.64 25.68
C GLU A 36 25.32 -20.26 24.36
N ALA A 37 26.04 -19.14 24.32
CA ALA A 37 26.85 -18.75 23.16
C ALA A 37 27.95 -19.78 22.84
N LYS A 38 28.61 -20.34 23.86
CA LYS A 38 29.58 -21.43 23.69
C LYS A 38 28.95 -22.67 23.03
N HIS A 39 27.71 -23.01 23.41
CA HIS A 39 26.97 -24.13 22.81
C HIS A 39 26.61 -23.86 21.33
N PHE A 40 26.23 -22.63 21.01
CA PHE A 40 25.84 -22.23 19.65
C PHE A 40 27.02 -22.11 18.68
N CYS A 41 28.17 -21.62 19.15
CA CYS A 41 29.41 -21.51 18.37
C CYS A 41 29.93 -22.88 17.87
N GLY A 42 29.63 -23.96 18.60
CA GLY A 42 29.97 -25.33 18.18
C GLY A 42 29.09 -25.89 17.06
N GLY A 43 27.96 -25.25 16.73
CA GLY A 43 27.07 -25.62 15.63
C GLY A 43 26.34 -26.96 15.79
N LYS A 44 26.42 -27.62 16.95
CA LYS A 44 25.75 -28.90 17.24
C LYS A 44 24.23 -28.71 17.31
N GLY A 45 23.46 -29.58 16.66
CA GLY A 45 21.98 -29.59 16.71
C GLY A 45 21.27 -28.63 15.74
N PHE A 46 21.99 -27.99 14.80
CA PHE A 46 21.44 -27.13 13.74
C PHE A 46 21.41 -27.80 12.36
N ASP A 47 21.84 -29.05 12.26
CA ASP A 47 21.98 -29.85 11.05
C ASP A 47 20.64 -30.18 10.37
N LYS A 48 19.54 -30.16 11.12
CA LYS A 48 18.18 -30.31 10.59
C LYS A 48 17.25 -29.20 11.10
N PRO A 49 16.29 -28.73 10.31
CA PRO A 49 15.23 -27.84 10.79
C PRO A 49 14.51 -28.50 11.98
N ARG A 50 14.34 -27.75 13.09
CA ARG A 50 13.79 -28.23 14.38
C ARG A 50 14.68 -29.18 15.19
N GLY A 51 15.97 -29.30 14.86
CA GLY A 51 16.94 -29.98 15.72
C GLY A 51 17.10 -29.28 17.08
N ASP A 52 17.72 -29.97 18.03
CA ASP A 52 17.86 -29.50 19.42
C ASP A 52 18.50 -28.11 19.55
N GLY A 53 19.39 -27.74 18.63
CA GLY A 53 19.99 -26.40 18.56
C GLY A 53 18.98 -25.31 18.21
N TRP A 54 18.01 -25.60 17.33
CA TRP A 54 16.92 -24.68 17.00
C TRP A 54 15.93 -24.52 18.16
N SER A 55 15.61 -25.60 18.86
CA SER A 55 14.74 -25.57 20.05
C SER A 55 15.37 -24.77 21.18
N ARG A 56 16.68 -24.96 21.42
CA ARG A 56 17.45 -24.24 22.43
C ARG A 56 17.59 -22.76 22.09
N LEU A 57 17.80 -22.41 20.81
CA LEU A 57 17.77 -21.02 20.35
C LEU A 57 16.44 -20.35 20.70
N ILE A 58 15.30 -21.00 20.40
CA ILE A 58 13.94 -20.50 20.72
C ILE A 58 13.75 -20.23 22.22
N ILE A 59 14.29 -21.09 23.08
CA ILE A 59 14.23 -20.91 24.55
C ILE A 59 15.00 -19.66 24.97
N VAL A 60 16.19 -19.43 24.40
CA VAL A 60 17.01 -18.23 24.66
C VAL A 60 16.29 -16.96 24.19
N ILE A 61 15.64 -16.97 23.01
CA ILE A 61 14.78 -15.86 22.53
C ILE A 61 13.70 -15.55 23.57
N ARG A 62 13.01 -16.58 24.05
CA ARG A 62 11.91 -16.43 25.01
C ARG A 62 12.41 -15.87 26.34
N LYS A 63 13.59 -16.29 26.81
CA LYS A 63 14.19 -15.75 28.04
C LYS A 63 14.57 -14.28 27.92
N VAL A 64 15.06 -13.85 26.76
CA VAL A 64 15.30 -12.42 26.47
C VAL A 64 14.00 -11.62 26.52
N VAL A 65 12.92 -12.15 25.93
CA VAL A 65 11.59 -11.52 25.99
C VAL A 65 11.07 -11.46 27.43
N GLU A 66 11.21 -12.54 28.21
CA GLU A 66 10.83 -12.57 29.62
C GLU A 66 11.55 -11.50 30.43
N ILE A 67 12.87 -11.37 30.29
CA ILE A 67 13.68 -10.34 30.99
C ILE A 67 13.21 -8.92 30.64
N ILE A 68 12.76 -8.70 29.40
CA ILE A 68 12.19 -7.41 28.95
C ILE A 68 10.79 -7.17 29.55
N THR A 69 9.99 -8.22 29.74
CA THR A 69 8.61 -8.13 30.24
C THR A 69 8.46 -8.18 31.76
N VAL A 70 9.44 -8.72 32.51
CA VAL A 70 9.30 -8.99 33.96
C VAL A 70 9.45 -7.74 34.85
N LYS A 71 9.78 -6.56 34.32
CA LYS A 71 9.72 -5.31 35.11
C LYS A 71 8.30 -4.80 35.41
N ASP A 72 7.25 -5.45 34.89
CA ASP A 72 5.84 -5.14 35.20
C ASP A 72 5.23 -6.01 36.32
N VAL A 73 6.04 -6.66 37.18
CA VAL A 73 5.55 -7.31 38.41
C VAL A 73 5.95 -6.48 39.64
N PRO A 74 5.00 -6.01 40.47
CA PRO A 74 5.28 -5.12 41.58
C PRO A 74 5.94 -5.88 42.74
N LEU A 75 7.15 -5.46 43.13
CA LEU A 75 7.72 -5.83 44.43
C LEU A 75 7.17 -4.89 45.52
N PRO A 76 7.06 -5.38 46.78
CA PRO A 76 6.28 -4.75 47.83
C PRO A 76 6.80 -3.35 48.17
N HIS A 77 5.84 -2.45 48.36
CA HIS A 77 5.99 -1.02 48.59
C HIS A 77 7.12 -0.66 49.58
N ASN A 78 8.06 0.14 49.09
CA ASN A 78 8.73 1.16 49.91
C ASN A 78 8.30 2.54 49.38
N PRO A 79 7.80 3.44 50.24
CA PRO A 79 7.30 4.73 49.81
C PRO A 79 8.46 5.70 49.57
N GLY A 80 8.47 6.38 48.43
CA GLY A 80 9.13 7.70 48.35
C GLY A 80 10.21 7.92 47.30
N THR A 81 9.99 7.56 46.03
CA THR A 81 10.56 8.33 44.90
C THR A 81 9.56 8.42 43.76
N PRO A 82 9.17 9.62 43.31
CA PRO A 82 8.33 9.75 42.12
C PRO A 82 9.14 9.24 40.91
N THR A 83 8.59 8.27 40.19
CA THR A 83 9.14 7.81 38.92
C THR A 83 9.31 9.00 37.98
N PRO A 84 10.48 9.18 37.32
CA PRO A 84 10.68 10.26 36.37
C PRO A 84 9.58 10.23 35.31
N TYR A 85 8.96 11.39 35.06
CA TYR A 85 8.00 11.55 33.99
C TYR A 85 8.61 11.04 32.68
N LYS A 86 7.86 10.24 31.92
CA LYS A 86 8.30 9.74 30.62
C LYS A 86 7.41 10.32 29.55
N ALA A 87 8.03 11.12 28.69
CA ALA A 87 7.36 11.74 27.56
C ALA A 87 6.64 10.72 26.66
N LYS A 88 5.42 11.02 26.21
CA LYS A 88 4.56 10.20 25.36
C LYS A 88 4.26 10.91 24.05
N LEU A 89 4.34 10.16 22.96
CA LEU A 89 3.87 10.64 21.66
C LEU A 89 2.34 10.51 21.56
N PRO A 90 1.69 11.31 20.69
CA PRO A 90 0.26 11.18 20.44
C PRO A 90 -0.10 9.77 19.97
N GLY A 91 -1.16 9.19 20.52
CA GLY A 91 -1.56 7.79 20.25
C GLY A 91 -1.83 7.49 18.77
N TYR A 92 -2.25 8.49 18.00
CA TYR A 92 -2.53 8.39 16.56
C TYR A 92 -1.27 8.47 15.67
N TYR A 93 -0.09 8.72 16.23
CA TYR A 93 1.15 8.89 15.46
C TYR A 93 1.51 7.64 14.62
N ALA A 94 1.27 6.45 15.15
CA ALA A 94 1.49 5.20 14.43
C ALA A 94 0.62 5.12 13.14
N ASP A 95 -0.62 5.62 13.22
CA ASP A 95 -1.56 5.61 12.09
C ASP A 95 -1.22 6.67 11.04
N MET A 96 -0.61 7.79 11.43
CA MET A 96 -0.14 8.80 10.48
C MET A 96 0.84 8.21 9.46
N LYS A 97 1.75 7.33 9.91
CA LYS A 97 2.72 6.66 9.03
C LYS A 97 2.02 5.74 8.01
N ARG A 98 0.98 5.02 8.44
CA ARG A 98 0.18 4.16 7.55
C ARG A 98 -0.56 5.00 6.51
N LYS A 99 -1.23 6.08 6.95
CA LYS A 99 -1.96 7.00 6.07
C LYS A 99 -1.08 7.66 5.03
N ALA A 100 0.17 7.98 5.36
CA ALA A 100 1.11 8.54 4.39
C ALA A 100 1.38 7.60 3.18
N ALA A 101 1.26 6.28 3.35
CA ALA A 101 1.42 5.32 2.26
C ALA A 101 0.21 5.24 1.31
N GLU A 102 -0.96 5.69 1.77
CA GLU A 102 -2.20 5.73 0.97
C GLU A 102 -2.24 6.98 0.06
N ILE A 103 -1.52 8.03 0.43
CA ILE A 103 -1.50 9.29 -0.31
C ILE A 103 -0.89 9.10 -1.70
N ARG A 104 -1.59 9.62 -2.72
CA ARG A 104 -1.12 9.65 -4.10
C ARG A 104 -0.52 11.01 -4.44
N ARG A 105 0.14 11.08 -5.60
CA ARG A 105 0.64 12.34 -6.17
C ARG A 105 -0.56 13.28 -6.38
N PRO A 106 -0.43 14.60 -6.15
CA PRO A 106 0.79 15.37 -5.95
C PRO A 106 1.13 15.67 -4.47
N TYR A 107 0.74 14.79 -3.53
CA TYR A 107 1.03 15.02 -2.11
C TYR A 107 1.93 13.97 -1.48
N PHE A 108 2.30 12.93 -2.23
CA PHE A 108 3.05 11.80 -1.70
C PHE A 108 4.43 12.22 -1.15
N SER A 109 5.22 12.98 -1.92
CA SER A 109 6.56 13.37 -1.44
C SER A 109 6.48 14.35 -0.28
N GLN A 110 5.50 15.26 -0.29
CA GLN A 110 5.23 16.15 0.85
C GLN A 110 4.87 15.35 2.11
N ALA A 111 3.95 14.38 2.01
CA ALA A 111 3.55 13.52 3.12
C ALA A 111 4.72 12.73 3.73
N VAL A 112 5.56 12.13 2.89
CA VAL A 112 6.77 11.41 3.35
C VAL A 112 7.72 12.35 4.09
N THR A 113 7.91 13.58 3.60
CA THR A 113 8.79 14.56 4.25
C THR A 113 8.23 15.01 5.61
N VAL A 114 6.93 15.28 5.70
CA VAL A 114 6.26 15.65 6.96
C VAL A 114 6.38 14.54 8.01
N ILE A 115 6.21 13.28 7.63
CA ILE A 115 6.41 12.15 8.56
C ILE A 115 7.84 12.09 9.08
N ARG A 116 8.84 12.34 8.24
CA ARG A 116 10.25 12.37 8.67
C ARG A 116 10.56 13.51 9.63
N MET A 117 9.94 14.68 9.43
CA MET A 117 10.05 15.79 10.39
C MET A 117 9.43 15.40 11.75
N CYS A 118 8.28 14.72 11.74
CA CYS A 118 7.65 14.21 12.96
C CYS A 118 8.56 13.17 13.65
N GLU A 119 9.22 12.28 12.90
CA GLU A 119 10.19 11.32 13.44
C GLU A 119 11.39 12.00 14.10
N ALA A 120 11.91 13.07 13.50
CA ALA A 120 13.01 13.84 14.08
C ALA A 120 12.59 14.49 15.41
N LEU A 121 11.40 15.11 15.48
CA LEU A 121 10.88 15.69 16.71
C LEU A 121 10.63 14.63 17.80
N ALA A 122 10.11 13.46 17.42
CA ALA A 122 9.89 12.36 18.34
C ALA A 122 11.19 11.85 19.00
N GLN A 123 12.31 11.86 18.28
CA GLN A 123 13.61 11.48 18.84
C GLN A 123 14.16 12.51 19.83
N VAL A 124 13.80 13.78 19.64
CA VAL A 124 14.29 14.90 20.45
C VAL A 124 13.43 15.13 21.70
N LEU A 125 12.20 14.61 21.73
CA LEU A 125 11.28 14.68 22.87
C LEU A 125 11.87 14.09 24.15
N GLU A 126 12.50 12.91 24.06
CA GLU A 126 13.02 12.18 25.23
C GLU A 126 14.13 12.94 25.98
N VAL A 127 14.83 13.85 25.30
CA VAL A 127 15.95 14.63 25.84
C VAL A 127 15.56 16.06 26.22
N GLN A 128 14.28 16.44 26.11
CA GLN A 128 13.82 17.76 26.52
C GLN A 128 13.84 17.92 28.05
N ALA A 129 14.27 19.10 28.50
CA ALA A 129 14.31 19.43 29.92
C ALA A 129 12.89 19.54 30.54
N ASP A 130 11.94 20.05 29.77
CA ASP A 130 10.51 20.11 30.14
C ASP A 130 9.72 19.20 29.21
N GLN A 131 9.63 17.92 29.58
CA GLN A 131 8.96 16.90 28.78
C GLN A 131 7.45 17.13 28.66
N VAL A 132 6.79 17.66 29.70
CA VAL A 132 5.34 17.90 29.69
C VAL A 132 4.99 19.00 28.69
N LYS A 133 5.74 20.10 28.70
CA LYS A 133 5.56 21.17 27.71
C LYS A 133 5.91 20.71 26.30
N ALA A 134 6.99 19.93 26.15
CA ALA A 134 7.41 19.42 24.85
C ALA A 134 6.38 18.45 24.23
N GLU A 135 5.71 17.63 25.04
CA GLU A 135 4.60 16.78 24.58
C GLU A 135 3.45 17.61 24.01
N GLN A 136 3.02 18.65 24.73
CA GLN A 136 1.91 19.51 24.29
C GLN A 136 2.23 20.21 22.96
N GLU A 137 3.47 20.68 22.80
CA GLU A 137 3.93 21.29 21.55
C GLU A 137 3.95 20.26 20.40
N ILE A 138 4.45 19.04 20.64
CA ILE A 138 4.42 17.95 19.66
C ILE A 138 2.99 17.56 19.30
N GLU A 139 2.07 17.48 20.26
CA GLU A 139 0.68 17.11 20.01
C GLU A 139 0.02 18.08 19.02
N HIS A 140 0.20 19.39 19.22
CA HIS A 140 -0.31 20.41 18.30
C HIS A 140 0.30 20.28 16.89
N ALA A 141 1.62 20.11 16.80
CA ALA A 141 2.29 19.98 15.50
C ALA A 141 1.89 18.68 14.76
N PHE A 142 1.78 17.58 15.49
CA PHE A 142 1.39 16.29 14.91
C PHE A 142 -0.08 16.29 14.51
N HIS A 143 -0.94 17.00 15.24
CA HIS A 143 -2.32 17.20 14.83
C HIS A 143 -2.42 17.97 13.51
N ALA A 144 -1.66 19.07 13.34
CA ALA A 144 -1.61 19.81 12.09
C ALA A 144 -1.11 18.93 10.93
N ALA A 145 -0.06 18.14 11.15
CA ALA A 145 0.43 17.15 10.18
C ALA A 145 -0.64 16.09 9.84
N GLN A 146 -1.37 15.58 10.82
CA GLN A 146 -2.45 14.61 10.59
C GLN A 146 -3.56 15.20 9.73
N LEU A 147 -3.98 16.44 9.96
CA LEU A 147 -4.98 17.12 9.15
C LEU A 147 -4.53 17.28 7.69
N ALA A 148 -3.27 17.62 7.47
CA ALA A 148 -2.70 17.69 6.11
C ALA A 148 -2.72 16.32 5.40
N LEU A 149 -2.33 15.25 6.10
CA LEU A 149 -2.37 13.89 5.57
C LEU A 149 -3.79 13.45 5.23
N LEU A 150 -4.77 13.71 6.11
CA LEU A 150 -6.17 13.38 5.87
C LEU A 150 -6.74 14.15 4.66
N ALA A 151 -6.41 15.43 4.53
CA ALA A 151 -6.82 16.22 3.37
C ALA A 151 -6.21 15.69 2.07
N ALA A 152 -4.96 15.24 2.10
CA ALA A 152 -4.29 14.64 0.95
C ALA A 152 -4.89 13.27 0.56
N VAL A 153 -5.27 12.44 1.53
CA VAL A 153 -6.00 11.19 1.29
C VAL A 153 -7.35 11.47 0.65
N ASN A 154 -8.12 12.42 1.21
CA ASN A 154 -9.44 12.77 0.69
C ASN A 154 -9.38 13.45 -0.68
N ALA A 155 -8.24 14.02 -1.05
CA ALA A 155 -8.01 14.56 -2.39
C ALA A 155 -7.82 13.47 -3.47
N ALA A 156 -7.78 12.18 -3.11
CA ALA A 156 -7.59 11.05 -4.02
C ALA A 156 -8.82 10.69 -4.89
N SER A 157 -9.82 11.55 -5.00
CA SER A 157 -11.08 11.30 -5.71
C SER A 157 -11.03 11.46 -7.25
N GLY A 158 -9.84 11.50 -7.85
CA GLY A 158 -9.65 11.65 -9.30
C GLY A 158 -9.82 10.35 -10.10
N VAL A 159 -10.06 10.49 -11.41
CA VAL A 159 -10.29 9.40 -12.38
C VAL A 159 -9.32 8.23 -12.13
N HIS A 160 -9.89 7.08 -11.75
CA HIS A 160 -9.23 5.79 -11.49
C HIS A 160 -8.33 5.67 -10.24
N GLY A 161 -8.31 6.64 -9.32
CA GLY A 161 -7.55 6.52 -8.06
C GLY A 161 -6.02 6.43 -8.24
N ILE A 162 -5.53 6.76 -9.44
CA ILE A 162 -4.10 6.72 -9.80
C ILE A 162 -3.39 8.00 -9.30
N VAL A 163 -4.09 9.15 -9.34
CA VAL A 163 -3.57 10.47 -8.97
C VAL A 163 -4.62 11.23 -8.17
N SER A 164 -4.18 11.92 -7.11
CA SER A 164 -5.00 12.85 -6.33
C SER A 164 -5.20 14.17 -7.06
N GLN A 165 -6.37 14.77 -6.89
CA GLN A 165 -6.63 16.12 -7.36
C GLN A 165 -5.84 17.11 -6.49
N LYS A 166 -5.13 18.05 -7.10
CA LYS A 166 -4.54 19.16 -6.36
C LYS A 166 -5.66 20.06 -5.83
N THR A 167 -5.78 20.21 -4.52
CA THR A 167 -6.75 21.08 -3.86
C THR A 167 -6.06 22.18 -3.07
N ALA A 168 -6.64 23.38 -3.05
CA ALA A 168 -6.14 24.49 -2.24
C ALA A 168 -6.07 24.12 -0.76
N ARG A 169 -7.13 23.47 -0.25
CA ARG A 169 -7.23 23.01 1.14
C ARG A 169 -6.06 22.11 1.55
N ALA A 170 -5.72 21.10 0.76
CA ALA A 170 -4.62 20.20 1.11
C ALA A 170 -3.27 20.95 1.10
N SER A 171 -3.06 21.84 0.13
CA SER A 171 -1.85 22.67 0.06
C SER A 171 -1.72 23.61 1.26
N GLU A 172 -2.80 24.29 1.66
CA GLU A 172 -2.84 25.16 2.85
C GLU A 172 -2.53 24.37 4.13
N LEU A 173 -3.10 23.17 4.27
CA LEU A 173 -2.84 22.32 5.44
C LEU A 173 -1.39 21.82 5.51
N PHE A 174 -0.74 21.55 4.38
CA PHE A 174 0.69 21.24 4.37
C PHE A 174 1.55 22.42 4.80
N VAL A 175 1.19 23.65 4.40
CA VAL A 175 1.86 24.87 4.87
C VAL A 175 1.66 25.06 6.37
N ALA A 176 0.42 24.90 6.86
CA ALA A 176 0.11 24.99 8.29
C ALA A 176 0.86 23.94 9.11
N ALA A 177 0.94 22.69 8.62
CA ALA A 177 1.73 21.64 9.25
C ALA A 177 3.23 21.99 9.29
N GLN A 178 3.78 22.52 8.20
CA GLN A 178 5.17 22.96 8.15
C GLN A 178 5.43 24.09 9.16
N SER A 179 4.54 25.09 9.27
CA SER A 179 4.67 26.16 10.25
C SER A 179 4.62 25.64 11.70
N ALA A 180 3.70 24.73 12.00
CA ALA A 180 3.59 24.14 13.35
C ALA A 180 4.83 23.30 13.70
N LEU A 181 5.36 22.53 12.75
CA LEU A 181 6.61 21.77 12.93
C LEU A 181 7.80 22.71 13.15
N HIS A 182 7.90 23.81 12.38
CA HIS A 182 8.95 24.81 12.57
C HIS A 182 8.96 25.37 14.00
N SER A 183 7.79 25.68 14.55
CA SER A 183 7.65 26.16 15.93
C SER A 183 8.24 25.16 16.94
N CYS A 184 8.03 23.85 16.76
CA CYS A 184 8.66 22.83 17.60
C CYS A 184 10.19 22.79 17.42
N PHE A 185 10.71 22.87 16.19
CA PHE A 185 12.16 22.90 15.94
C PHE A 185 12.84 24.10 16.61
N VAL A 186 12.16 25.26 16.63
CA VAL A 186 12.62 26.46 17.33
C VAL A 186 12.59 26.24 18.85
N SER A 187 11.48 25.75 19.39
CA SER A 187 11.31 25.51 20.83
C SER A 187 12.34 24.51 21.37
N PHE A 188 12.61 23.44 20.62
CA PHE A 188 13.53 22.38 21.01
C PHE A 188 15.01 22.71 20.73
N LYS A 189 15.30 23.95 20.29
CA LYS A 189 16.65 24.45 19.98
C LYS A 189 17.40 23.62 18.93
N ILE A 190 16.68 23.00 18.00
CA ILE A 190 17.23 22.24 16.86
C ILE A 190 17.05 22.99 15.53
N ARG A 191 16.89 24.32 15.59
CA ARG A 191 16.62 25.21 14.45
C ARG A 191 17.64 25.07 13.31
N GLU A 192 18.89 24.72 13.62
CA GLU A 192 19.93 24.55 12.61
C GLU A 192 19.60 23.45 11.59
N GLN A 193 18.79 22.47 11.97
CA GLN A 193 18.30 21.41 11.09
C GLN A 193 17.14 21.86 10.20
N TRP A 194 16.47 22.99 10.51
CA TRP A 194 15.26 23.43 9.82
C TRP A 194 15.51 23.78 8.36
N SER A 195 16.63 24.44 8.06
CA SER A 195 16.98 24.83 6.68
C SER A 195 17.05 23.62 5.75
N GLN A 196 17.57 22.49 6.24
CA GLN A 196 17.60 21.23 5.51
C GLN A 196 16.18 20.67 5.28
N TRP A 197 15.34 20.70 6.31
CA TRP A 197 13.95 20.22 6.22
C TRP A 197 13.10 21.08 5.28
N GLU A 198 13.28 22.40 5.30
CA GLU A 198 12.63 23.34 4.41
C GLU A 198 13.05 23.12 2.94
N ALA A 199 14.34 22.92 2.70
CA ALA A 199 14.84 22.55 1.37
C ALA A 199 14.27 21.19 0.91
N MET A 200 14.19 20.20 1.79
CA MET A 200 13.58 18.90 1.50
C MET A 200 12.10 19.01 1.17
N MET A 201 11.35 19.86 1.89
CA MET A 201 9.92 20.11 1.63
C MET A 201 9.73 20.80 0.28
N THR A 202 10.53 21.82 -0.02
CA THR A 202 10.52 22.53 -1.31
C THR A 202 10.82 21.56 -2.47
N SER A 203 11.83 20.70 -2.30
CA SER A 203 12.17 19.65 -3.27
C SER A 203 11.05 18.60 -3.40
N ALA A 204 10.39 18.24 -2.30
CA ALA A 204 9.25 17.33 -2.32
C ALA A 204 8.07 17.91 -3.10
N THR A 205 7.70 19.17 -2.86
CA THR A 205 6.65 19.88 -3.60
C THR A 205 6.97 19.96 -5.08
N LYS A 206 8.23 20.29 -5.44
CA LYS A 206 8.68 20.32 -6.83
C LYS A 206 8.57 18.95 -7.50
N ARG A 207 9.07 17.89 -6.86
CA ARG A 207 8.97 16.52 -7.39
C ARG A 207 7.53 16.07 -7.58
N ASP A 208 6.65 16.38 -6.63
CA ASP A 208 5.22 16.09 -6.75
C ASP A 208 4.60 16.80 -7.96
N ALA A 209 4.93 18.07 -8.19
CA ALA A 209 4.45 18.86 -9.33
C ALA A 209 5.00 18.35 -10.68
N GLU A 210 6.31 18.04 -10.75
CA GLU A 210 6.95 17.51 -11.96
C GLU A 210 6.36 16.15 -12.34
N HIS A 211 6.14 15.26 -11.37
CA HIS A 211 5.52 13.96 -11.62
C HIS A 211 4.07 14.09 -12.08
N LEU A 212 3.30 15.03 -11.51
CA LEU A 212 1.95 15.32 -11.97
C LEU A 212 1.96 15.83 -13.41
N ALA A 213 2.82 16.79 -13.74
CA ALA A 213 2.94 17.31 -15.10
C ALA A 213 3.38 16.24 -16.12
N LEU A 214 4.29 15.33 -15.72
CA LEU A 214 4.65 14.18 -16.56
C LEU A 214 3.49 13.21 -16.75
N PHE A 215 2.67 13.00 -15.73
CA PHE A 215 1.48 12.17 -15.83
C PHE A 215 0.44 12.82 -16.75
N GLU A 216 0.12 14.09 -16.56
CA GLU A 216 -0.77 14.86 -17.43
C GLU A 216 -0.27 14.89 -18.87
N LYS A 217 1.04 15.07 -19.08
CA LYS A 217 1.66 14.98 -20.41
C LYS A 217 1.52 13.58 -21.02
N ARG A 218 1.64 12.51 -20.22
CA ARG A 218 1.41 11.14 -20.71
C ARG A 218 -0.06 10.90 -21.03
N VAL A 219 -0.98 11.39 -20.21
CA VAL A 219 -2.42 11.33 -20.49
C VAL A 219 -2.75 12.11 -21.76
N HIS A 220 -2.18 13.30 -21.94
CA HIS A 220 -2.38 14.11 -23.12
C HIS A 220 -1.71 13.52 -24.35
N MET A 221 -0.49 12.98 -24.24
CA MET A 221 0.14 12.24 -25.34
C MET A 221 -0.65 10.98 -25.68
N VAL A 222 -1.23 10.29 -24.70
CA VAL A 222 -2.15 9.18 -24.97
C VAL A 222 -3.42 9.70 -25.63
N ALA A 223 -3.91 10.90 -25.33
CA ALA A 223 -5.06 11.50 -26.02
C ALA A 223 -4.71 12.06 -27.43
N GLU A 224 -3.49 12.54 -27.65
CA GLU A 224 -3.01 13.12 -28.93
C GLU A 224 -2.41 12.06 -29.87
N HIS A 225 -1.80 11.02 -29.30
CA HIS A 225 -1.23 9.86 -29.98
C HIS A 225 -2.03 8.59 -29.69
N GLU A 226 -3.24 8.72 -29.14
CA GLU A 226 -4.32 7.80 -29.42
C GLU A 226 -4.44 7.85 -30.94
N ASN A 227 -3.78 6.87 -31.56
CA ASN A 227 -3.99 6.47 -32.95
C ASN A 227 -5.48 6.67 -33.19
N PRO A 228 -5.91 7.59 -34.08
CA PRO A 228 -7.28 8.02 -34.17
C PRO A 228 -8.07 6.74 -34.24
N HIS A 229 -8.75 6.39 -33.15
CA HIS A 229 -9.65 5.27 -33.15
C HIS A 229 -10.47 5.55 -34.38
N SER A 230 -10.41 4.66 -35.38
CA SER A 230 -11.26 4.86 -36.53
C SER A 230 -12.63 5.02 -35.89
N ARG A 231 -13.25 6.20 -36.06
CA ARG A 231 -14.65 6.44 -35.67
C ARG A 231 -15.56 5.60 -36.57
N GLU A 232 -15.04 4.50 -37.11
CA GLU A 232 -15.72 3.48 -37.84
C GLU A 232 -16.48 2.69 -36.79
N MET A 233 -17.70 3.18 -36.54
CA MET A 233 -18.67 2.49 -35.73
C MET A 233 -18.91 1.12 -36.33
N VAL A 234 -18.84 0.09 -35.51
CA VAL A 234 -19.02 -1.29 -35.96
C VAL A 234 -20.43 -1.76 -35.62
N THR A 235 -21.16 -2.25 -36.62
CA THR A 235 -22.43 -2.95 -36.38
C THR A 235 -22.13 -4.37 -35.92
N ILE A 236 -22.70 -4.81 -34.79
CA ILE A 236 -22.46 -6.13 -34.21
C ILE A 236 -23.77 -6.91 -34.17
N GLN A 237 -23.72 -8.18 -34.53
CA GLN A 237 -24.84 -9.10 -34.35
C GLN A 237 -24.45 -10.09 -33.27
N ILE A 238 -25.16 -10.06 -32.13
CA ILE A 238 -24.89 -10.96 -31.01
C ILE A 238 -25.94 -12.06 -30.98
N GLU A 239 -25.45 -13.29 -31.03
CA GLU A 239 -26.24 -14.50 -30.81
C GLU A 239 -25.95 -15.05 -29.42
N LEU A 240 -26.93 -15.01 -28.52
CA LEU A 240 -26.80 -15.61 -27.20
C LEU A 240 -27.10 -17.10 -27.26
N VAL A 241 -26.16 -17.90 -26.77
CA VAL A 241 -26.28 -19.35 -26.75
C VAL A 241 -26.07 -19.87 -25.34
N GLN A 242 -26.92 -20.79 -24.91
CA GLN A 242 -26.88 -21.42 -23.60
C GLN A 242 -27.00 -22.93 -23.75
N LYS A 243 -26.36 -23.69 -22.85
CA LYS A 243 -26.53 -25.14 -22.78
C LYS A 243 -27.88 -25.47 -22.15
N GLU A 244 -28.68 -26.29 -22.83
CA GLU A 244 -29.97 -26.74 -22.31
C GLU A 244 -29.76 -27.73 -21.15
N ALA A 245 -30.48 -27.49 -20.04
CA ALA A 245 -30.47 -28.37 -18.89
C ALA A 245 -31.05 -29.75 -19.26
N GLY A 246 -30.27 -30.81 -19.04
CA GLY A 246 -30.68 -32.21 -19.26
C GLY A 246 -30.25 -32.81 -20.60
N THR A 247 -30.29 -32.07 -21.71
CA THR A 247 -29.85 -32.59 -23.03
C THR A 247 -28.37 -32.31 -23.31
N GLY A 248 -27.82 -31.28 -22.66
CA GLY A 248 -26.45 -30.82 -22.87
C GLY A 248 -26.21 -30.21 -24.26
N LYS A 249 -27.26 -30.00 -25.05
CA LYS A 249 -27.17 -29.36 -26.37
C LYS A 249 -27.16 -27.84 -26.23
N TRP A 250 -26.43 -27.17 -27.11
CA TRP A 250 -26.43 -25.70 -27.18
C TRP A 250 -27.70 -25.22 -27.86
N GLN A 251 -28.46 -24.36 -27.19
CA GLN A 251 -29.67 -23.73 -27.72
C GLN A 251 -29.47 -22.23 -27.88
N LYS A 252 -29.91 -21.73 -29.03
CA LYS A 252 -29.99 -20.31 -29.36
C LYS A 252 -31.13 -19.68 -28.56
N GLN A 253 -30.80 -18.70 -27.73
CA GLN A 253 -31.79 -18.01 -26.88
C GLN A 253 -32.29 -16.72 -27.53
N VAL A 254 -31.40 -15.93 -28.14
CA VAL A 254 -31.72 -14.67 -28.81
C VAL A 254 -30.72 -14.43 -29.93
N SER A 255 -31.18 -14.04 -31.11
CA SER A 255 -30.34 -13.40 -32.13
C SER A 255 -30.79 -11.97 -32.26
N GLU A 256 -30.03 -11.07 -31.65
CA GLU A 256 -30.33 -9.65 -31.69
C GLU A 256 -29.27 -8.93 -32.52
N LEU A 257 -29.72 -8.02 -33.38
CA LEU A 257 -28.83 -7.09 -34.06
C LEU A 257 -28.62 -5.91 -33.13
N VAL A 258 -27.39 -5.74 -32.64
CA VAL A 258 -27.06 -4.70 -31.66
C VAL A 258 -26.00 -3.78 -32.24
N SER A 259 -26.43 -2.59 -32.63
CA SER A 259 -25.52 -1.55 -33.07
C SER A 259 -24.84 -0.93 -31.85
N TYR A 260 -23.55 -1.18 -31.69
CA TYR A 260 -22.75 -0.45 -30.72
C TYR A 260 -21.98 0.65 -31.43
N GLU A 261 -22.05 1.85 -30.87
CA GLU A 261 -21.11 2.91 -31.16
C GLU A 261 -19.80 2.64 -30.42
N ILE A 262 -19.05 1.64 -30.89
CA ILE A 262 -17.79 1.21 -30.30
C ILE A 262 -16.66 1.30 -31.34
N PRO A 263 -15.47 1.78 -30.95
CA PRO A 263 -14.29 1.78 -31.81
C PRO A 263 -13.96 0.38 -32.35
N SER A 264 -13.56 0.29 -33.62
CA SER A 264 -13.18 -0.99 -34.23
C SER A 264 -11.97 -1.64 -33.56
N ASP A 265 -11.11 -0.87 -32.89
CA ASP A 265 -9.96 -1.36 -32.15
C ASP A 265 -10.29 -1.75 -30.70
N ALA A 266 -11.53 -1.57 -30.27
CA ALA A 266 -11.99 -2.05 -28.98
C ALA A 266 -11.93 -3.59 -28.91
N THR A 267 -11.75 -4.08 -27.68
CA THR A 267 -11.61 -5.51 -27.43
C THR A 267 -12.95 -6.20 -27.19
N LEU A 268 -12.98 -7.51 -27.37
CA LEU A 268 -14.15 -8.33 -27.00
C LEU A 268 -14.50 -8.23 -25.51
N GLN A 269 -13.53 -7.98 -24.62
CA GLN A 269 -13.79 -7.71 -23.21
C GLN A 269 -14.60 -6.42 -22.98
N THR A 270 -14.30 -5.38 -23.77
CA THR A 270 -15.05 -4.11 -23.74
C THR A 270 -16.50 -4.36 -24.15
N LEU A 271 -16.70 -5.09 -25.25
CA LEU A 271 -18.02 -5.46 -25.73
C LEU A 271 -18.80 -6.30 -24.71
N LEU A 272 -18.13 -7.26 -24.04
CA LEU A 272 -18.74 -8.10 -23.01
C LEU A 272 -19.25 -7.26 -21.82
N SER A 273 -18.45 -6.27 -21.40
CA SER A 273 -18.82 -5.33 -20.34
C SER A 273 -20.03 -4.46 -20.73
N MET A 274 -20.07 -4.02 -21.99
CA MET A 274 -21.21 -3.25 -22.51
C MET A 274 -22.49 -4.11 -22.58
N GLU A 275 -22.38 -5.36 -23.02
CA GLU A 275 -23.53 -6.27 -23.07
C GLU A 275 -24.01 -6.68 -21.67
N ALA A 276 -23.11 -6.80 -20.69
CA ALA A 276 -23.52 -6.95 -19.29
C ALA A 276 -24.39 -5.78 -18.83
N LEU A 277 -24.01 -4.53 -19.14
CA LEU A 277 -24.78 -3.35 -18.74
C LEU A 277 -26.13 -3.25 -19.46
N ARG A 278 -26.20 -3.67 -20.73
CA ARG A 278 -27.40 -3.62 -21.56
C ARG A 278 -28.40 -4.74 -21.24
N ASN A 279 -27.92 -5.95 -21.02
CA ASN A 279 -28.74 -7.15 -20.97
C ASN A 279 -29.25 -7.43 -19.55
N THR A 280 -30.35 -6.79 -19.16
CA THR A 280 -30.96 -6.95 -17.83
C THR A 280 -31.40 -8.39 -17.52
N LYS A 281 -31.71 -9.18 -18.56
CA LYS A 281 -32.16 -10.58 -18.40
C LYS A 281 -31.02 -11.52 -18.03
N PHE A 282 -29.82 -11.30 -18.57
CA PHE A 282 -28.67 -12.18 -18.36
C PHE A 282 -27.48 -11.50 -17.66
N HIS A 283 -27.64 -10.27 -17.17
CA HIS A 283 -26.62 -9.44 -16.51
C HIS A 283 -25.71 -10.24 -15.58
N GLY A 284 -26.29 -10.91 -14.57
CA GLY A 284 -25.53 -11.66 -13.56
C GLY A 284 -24.60 -12.73 -14.17
N ARG A 285 -25.06 -13.43 -15.20
CA ARG A 285 -24.27 -14.48 -15.87
C ARG A 285 -23.14 -13.92 -16.73
N ILE A 286 -23.33 -12.71 -17.27
CA ILE A 286 -22.32 -12.02 -18.07
C ILE A 286 -21.26 -11.40 -17.12
N THR A 287 -21.69 -10.82 -15.99
CA THR A 287 -20.79 -10.20 -15.00
C THR A 287 -19.98 -11.19 -14.19
N ASP A 288 -20.49 -12.41 -13.96
CA ASP A 288 -19.79 -13.45 -13.19
C ASP A 288 -18.59 -14.07 -13.96
N LEU A 289 -18.15 -13.46 -15.07
CA LEU A 289 -16.98 -13.82 -15.88
C LEU A 289 -16.99 -15.25 -16.45
N LYS A 290 -18.12 -15.93 -16.40
CA LYS A 290 -18.30 -17.25 -17.02
C LYS A 290 -18.68 -17.17 -18.50
N SER A 291 -19.19 -16.01 -18.93
CA SER A 291 -19.61 -15.81 -20.32
C SER A 291 -18.43 -15.42 -21.21
N TYR A 292 -18.43 -15.91 -22.46
CA TYR A 292 -17.37 -15.62 -23.42
C TYR A 292 -17.89 -15.55 -24.85
N PHE A 293 -17.18 -14.82 -25.71
CA PHE A 293 -17.44 -14.83 -27.15
C PHE A 293 -16.78 -16.05 -27.79
N ALA A 294 -17.55 -16.86 -28.51
CA ALA A 294 -17.04 -18.05 -29.18
C ALA A 294 -16.70 -17.76 -30.65
N THR A 295 -15.80 -18.56 -31.20
CA THR A 295 -15.45 -18.50 -32.62
C THR A 295 -16.63 -18.91 -33.50
N GLU A 296 -16.73 -18.33 -34.69
CA GLU A 296 -17.85 -18.59 -35.61
C GLU A 296 -17.98 -20.09 -35.96
N SER A 297 -16.83 -20.75 -36.13
CA SER A 297 -16.69 -22.16 -36.49
C SER A 297 -16.97 -23.14 -35.35
N ASP A 298 -16.74 -22.76 -34.10
CA ASP A 298 -16.84 -23.67 -32.95
C ASP A 298 -17.22 -22.92 -31.67
N ILE A 299 -18.39 -23.26 -31.12
CA ILE A 299 -18.94 -22.69 -29.89
C ILE A 299 -18.17 -23.08 -28.63
N THR A 300 -17.40 -24.16 -28.70
CA THR A 300 -16.55 -24.63 -27.59
C THR A 300 -15.21 -23.91 -27.53
N GLN A 301 -14.85 -23.19 -28.59
CA GLN A 301 -13.62 -22.41 -28.67
C GLN A 301 -13.90 -20.93 -28.40
N MET A 302 -13.27 -20.43 -27.34
CA MET A 302 -13.36 -19.05 -26.90
C MET A 302 -12.43 -18.15 -27.72
N HIS A 303 -12.95 -17.00 -28.19
CA HIS A 303 -12.11 -15.90 -28.64
C HIS A 303 -11.35 -15.30 -27.46
N SER A 304 -10.09 -14.92 -27.70
CA SER A 304 -9.32 -14.15 -26.72
C SER A 304 -10.09 -12.89 -26.31
N PRO A 305 -10.27 -12.60 -25.01
CA PRO A 305 -10.91 -11.36 -24.54
C PRO A 305 -10.20 -10.10 -25.03
N LEU A 306 -8.90 -10.22 -25.34
CA LEU A 306 -8.05 -9.14 -25.83
C LEU A 306 -8.08 -8.99 -27.36
N ALA A 307 -8.76 -9.89 -28.07
CA ALA A 307 -8.92 -9.77 -29.52
C ALA A 307 -9.73 -8.52 -29.86
N LYS A 308 -9.31 -7.82 -30.92
CA LYS A 308 -9.94 -6.58 -31.36
C LYS A 308 -11.14 -6.86 -32.26
N LEU A 309 -12.14 -5.98 -32.24
CA LEU A 309 -13.30 -6.08 -33.15
C LEU A 309 -12.90 -5.97 -34.62
N SER A 310 -11.82 -5.26 -34.93
CA SER A 310 -11.22 -5.15 -36.27
C SER A 310 -10.69 -6.48 -36.81
N GLU A 311 -10.35 -7.43 -35.93
CA GLU A 311 -9.85 -8.76 -36.30
C GLU A 311 -11.00 -9.69 -36.73
N ILE A 312 -12.25 -9.32 -36.40
CA ILE A 312 -13.44 -10.05 -36.81
C ILE A 312 -13.92 -9.50 -38.14
N LYS A 313 -13.99 -10.38 -39.15
CA LYS A 313 -14.42 -10.00 -40.49
C LYS A 313 -15.92 -9.63 -40.47
N PRO A 314 -16.31 -8.49 -41.06
CA PRO A 314 -17.72 -8.20 -41.27
C PRO A 314 -18.31 -9.19 -42.29
N GLY A 315 -19.56 -9.59 -42.07
CA GLY A 315 -20.33 -10.37 -43.03
C GLY A 315 -20.77 -9.55 -44.23
N THR A 316 -21.56 -10.15 -45.12
CA THR A 316 -22.05 -9.53 -46.36
C THR A 316 -22.84 -8.24 -46.14
N ASN A 317 -23.39 -8.06 -44.94
CA ASN A 317 -24.22 -6.90 -44.58
C ASN A 317 -23.42 -5.83 -43.81
N GLY A 318 -22.09 -5.95 -43.72
CA GLY A 318 -21.21 -5.05 -42.96
C GLY A 318 -21.22 -5.27 -41.44
N ALA A 319 -22.14 -6.09 -40.92
CA ALA A 319 -22.19 -6.45 -39.50
C ALA A 319 -21.20 -7.56 -39.14
N ARG A 320 -20.61 -7.48 -37.94
CA ARG A 320 -19.74 -8.52 -37.37
C ARG A 320 -20.58 -9.46 -36.52
N SER A 321 -20.62 -10.74 -36.87
CA SER A 321 -21.39 -11.76 -36.14
C SER A 321 -20.57 -12.35 -35.01
N LEU A 322 -21.15 -12.38 -33.81
CA LEU A 322 -20.53 -12.92 -32.60
C LEU A 322 -21.51 -13.81 -31.84
N LYS A 323 -21.02 -14.93 -31.31
CA LYS A 323 -21.78 -15.83 -30.44
C LYS A 323 -21.35 -15.61 -28.99
N LEU A 324 -22.25 -15.10 -28.16
CA LEU A 324 -22.03 -14.98 -26.72
C LEU A 324 -22.51 -16.25 -26.03
N VAL A 325 -21.57 -17.02 -25.49
CA VAL A 325 -21.85 -18.22 -24.72
C VAL A 325 -22.11 -17.83 -23.28
N LEU A 326 -23.32 -18.12 -22.79
CA LEU A 326 -23.69 -17.97 -21.39
C LEU A 326 -23.36 -19.28 -20.66
N ALA A 327 -22.16 -19.38 -20.09
CA ALA A 327 -21.79 -20.56 -19.31
C ALA A 327 -22.44 -20.51 -17.91
N ASP A 328 -22.79 -21.69 -17.38
CA ASP A 328 -23.38 -21.86 -16.04
C ASP A 328 -22.31 -21.86 -14.92
#